data_AF-A0A9N9P2X6-F1
#
_entry.id   AF-A0A9N9P2X6-F1
#
_cell.length_a   1.000
_cell.length_b   1.000
_cell.length_c   1.000
_cell.angle_alpha   90.00
_cell.angle_beta   90.00
_cell.angle_gamma   90.00
#
_symmetry.space_group_name_H-M   'P 1'
#
loop_
_entity.id
_entity.type
_entity.pdbx_description
1 polymer ?
#
loop_
_entity_poly.entity_id
_entity_poly.type
_entity_poly.pdbx_seq_one_letter_code
_entity_poly.pdbx_strand_id
1 'polypeptide(L)'
;ENLLDILTIVSRNSCRTLREYCLDEIILRDLSSFFDADWFPSLDEFVLLALLQRDDLGFSETVLWEYVLKWGIANTPGLERRIEQWSPEDFTALERTLHRCIPYIRFFQMSHSEFYKHVQPFSKILPENLLNNIMHYHQTDCLYSIMLLTPRNPAIRINSSVIINPKCGWLSFSRGSKGCFIFSLGTDAKYGYILSDQIDSAIYDHPEGGPCFGSGPDLYVSLKRDQPVGYRLNRCYKSGVFNRQGSFRWKDWEVFQIVKNINS
;
A
#
# COMPACT_ATOMS: atom_id res chain seq x y z
N GLU A 1 1.29 -23.82 -9.32
CA GLU A 1 1.54 -25.04 -8.50
C GLU A 1 2.75 -24.87 -7.61
N ASN A 2 4.00 -24.92 -8.10
CA ASN A 2 5.21 -24.86 -7.24
C ASN A 2 5.28 -23.72 -6.19
N LEU A 3 4.79 -22.51 -6.50
CA LEU A 3 4.90 -21.37 -5.58
C LEU A 3 4.04 -21.56 -4.32
N LEU A 4 2.87 -22.19 -4.43
CA LEU A 4 1.96 -22.40 -3.30
C LEU A 4 2.53 -23.46 -2.37
N ASP A 5 3.02 -24.57 -2.91
CA ASP A 5 3.66 -25.64 -2.14
C ASP A 5 4.90 -25.13 -1.40
N ILE A 6 5.74 -24.33 -2.07
CA ILE A 6 6.90 -23.68 -1.46
C ILE A 6 6.43 -22.73 -0.36
N LEU A 7 5.41 -21.91 -0.60
CA LEU A 7 4.93 -20.96 0.40
C LEU A 7 4.32 -21.65 1.61
N THR A 8 3.62 -22.76 1.45
CA THR A 8 3.11 -23.57 2.58
C THR A 8 4.25 -24.15 3.41
N ILE A 9 5.28 -24.72 2.76
CA ILE A 9 6.47 -25.22 3.45
C ILE A 9 7.19 -24.10 4.19
N VAL A 10 7.29 -22.92 3.55
CA VAL A 10 8.04 -21.77 4.05
C VAL A 10 7.31 -20.98 5.12
N SER A 11 5.98 -20.95 5.08
CA SER A 11 5.17 -20.32 6.13
C SER A 11 5.18 -21.14 7.42
N ARG A 12 5.41 -22.45 7.32
CA ARG A 12 5.56 -23.37 8.47
C ARG A 12 7.00 -23.45 9.01
N ASN A 13 7.98 -22.95 8.26
CA ASN A 13 9.39 -23.00 8.65
C ASN A 13 9.95 -21.62 9.04
N SER A 14 11.17 -21.59 9.55
CA SER A 14 11.81 -20.36 10.06
C SER A 14 12.48 -19.53 8.97
N CYS A 15 12.38 -19.90 7.68
CA CYS A 15 13.12 -19.24 6.61
C CYS A 15 12.43 -17.93 6.16
N ARG A 16 12.64 -16.88 6.95
CA ARG A 16 12.04 -15.57 6.76
C ARG A 16 12.27 -14.98 5.37
N THR A 17 13.50 -15.04 4.85
CA THR A 17 13.86 -14.45 3.56
C THR A 17 13.11 -15.10 2.39
N LEU A 18 13.02 -16.43 2.37
CA LEU A 18 12.28 -17.12 1.32
C LEU A 18 10.77 -16.86 1.45
N ARG A 19 10.26 -16.73 2.68
CA ARG A 19 8.85 -16.39 2.94
C ARG A 19 8.51 -15.02 2.38
N GLU A 20 9.34 -14.03 2.70
CA GLU A 20 9.19 -12.66 2.21
C GLU A 20 9.25 -12.63 0.68
N TYR A 21 10.21 -13.32 0.07
CA TYR A 21 10.30 -13.43 -1.40
C TYR A 21 9.05 -14.04 -2.04
N CYS A 22 8.54 -15.15 -1.52
CA CYS A 22 7.32 -15.78 -2.06
C CYS A 22 6.08 -14.89 -1.89
N LEU A 23 5.95 -14.20 -0.76
CA LEU A 23 4.86 -13.25 -0.52
C LEU A 23 4.96 -12.05 -1.45
N ASP A 24 6.17 -11.51 -1.66
CA ASP A 24 6.42 -10.41 -2.60
C ASP A 24 6.03 -10.84 -4.02
N GLU A 25 6.40 -12.05 -4.47
CA GLU A 25 6.01 -12.56 -5.78
C GLU A 25 4.48 -12.68 -5.96
N ILE A 26 3.75 -13.07 -4.91
CA ILE A 26 2.27 -13.12 -4.96
C ILE A 26 1.69 -11.73 -5.11
N ILE A 27 2.15 -10.79 -4.29
CA ILE A 27 1.69 -9.39 -4.30
C ILE A 27 2.01 -8.73 -5.64
N LEU A 28 3.20 -8.99 -6.19
CA LEU A 28 3.67 -8.37 -7.42
C LEU A 28 2.99 -8.91 -8.68
N ARG A 29 2.51 -10.16 -8.70
CA ARG A 29 1.98 -10.81 -9.92
C ARG A 29 0.52 -10.49 -10.23
N ASP A 30 -0.40 -10.92 -9.36
CA ASP A 30 -1.83 -10.66 -9.49
C ASP A 30 -2.54 -11.12 -8.21
N LEU A 31 -2.69 -10.19 -7.27
CA LEU A 31 -3.27 -10.48 -5.96
C LEU A 31 -4.76 -10.84 -6.08
N SER A 32 -5.52 -10.20 -6.97
CA SER A 32 -6.94 -10.50 -7.21
C SER A 32 -7.13 -11.92 -7.70
N SER A 33 -6.39 -12.31 -8.75
CA SER A 33 -6.47 -13.67 -9.28
C SER A 33 -6.04 -14.74 -8.26
N PHE A 34 -5.14 -14.42 -7.33
CA PHE A 34 -4.75 -15.33 -6.25
C PHE A 34 -5.90 -15.61 -5.28
N PHE A 35 -6.62 -14.57 -4.84
CA PHE A 35 -7.72 -14.70 -3.88
C PHE A 35 -9.03 -15.20 -4.51
N ASP A 36 -9.25 -14.92 -5.79
CA ASP A 36 -10.44 -15.37 -6.53
C ASP A 36 -10.34 -16.84 -6.98
N ALA A 37 -9.15 -17.44 -6.95
CA ALA A 37 -8.95 -18.81 -7.39
C ALA A 37 -9.74 -19.83 -6.57
N ASP A 38 -10.18 -20.91 -7.22
CA ASP A 38 -10.97 -21.99 -6.61
C ASP A 38 -10.23 -22.72 -5.48
N TRP A 39 -8.90 -22.70 -5.49
CA TRP A 39 -8.08 -23.33 -4.46
C TRP A 39 -7.91 -22.45 -3.21
N PHE A 40 -8.26 -21.16 -3.25
CA PHE A 40 -8.07 -20.24 -2.13
C PHE A 40 -8.71 -20.73 -0.81
N PRO A 41 -9.94 -21.31 -0.79
CA PRO A 41 -10.51 -21.86 0.43
C PRO A 41 -9.68 -23.00 1.05
N SER A 42 -8.85 -23.68 0.27
CA SER A 42 -7.93 -24.73 0.75
C SER A 42 -6.55 -24.19 1.17
N LEU A 43 -6.34 -22.87 1.16
CA LEU A 43 -5.10 -22.24 1.58
C LEU A 43 -4.79 -22.56 3.05
N ASP A 44 -3.54 -22.86 3.36
CA ASP A 44 -3.09 -23.10 4.73
C ASP A 44 -3.21 -21.83 5.59
N GLU A 45 -3.70 -21.97 6.83
CA GLU A 45 -3.93 -20.84 7.76
C GLU A 45 -2.65 -19.99 7.94
N PHE A 46 -1.47 -20.62 8.04
CA PHE A 46 -0.23 -19.86 8.25
C PHE A 46 0.12 -18.97 7.06
N VAL A 47 -0.22 -19.41 5.85
CA VAL A 47 -0.04 -18.61 4.63
C VAL A 47 -1.01 -17.44 4.61
N LEU A 48 -2.29 -17.69 4.94
CA LEU A 48 -3.29 -16.63 5.05
C LEU A 48 -2.87 -15.58 6.09
N LEU A 49 -2.44 -16.01 7.27
CA LEU A 49 -1.94 -15.13 8.33
C LEU A 49 -0.74 -14.29 7.86
N ALA A 50 0.21 -14.91 7.15
CA ALA A 50 1.38 -14.22 6.63
C ALA A 50 1.00 -13.13 5.61
N LEU A 51 -0.01 -13.38 4.76
CA LEU A 51 -0.58 -12.37 3.87
C LEU A 51 -1.27 -11.26 4.67
N LEU A 52 -2.16 -11.60 5.60
CA LEU A 52 -2.90 -10.62 6.41
C LEU A 52 -1.97 -9.74 7.26
N GLN A 53 -0.78 -10.19 7.62
CA GLN A 53 0.20 -9.36 8.35
C GLN A 53 0.83 -8.25 7.50
N ARG A 54 0.76 -8.31 6.17
CA ARG A 54 1.48 -7.37 5.29
C ARG A 54 0.82 -6.01 5.15
N ASP A 55 1.55 -4.94 5.43
CA ASP A 55 1.03 -3.57 5.27
C ASP A 55 0.84 -3.12 3.81
N ASP A 56 1.30 -3.89 2.82
CA ASP A 56 1.29 -3.51 1.41
C ASP A 56 0.39 -4.37 0.52
N LEU A 57 -0.52 -5.15 1.12
CA LEU A 57 -1.61 -5.77 0.35
C LEU A 57 -2.46 -4.66 -0.28
N GLY A 58 -2.69 -4.76 -1.59
CA GLY A 58 -3.42 -3.76 -2.36
C GLY A 58 -4.95 -3.82 -2.27
N PHE A 59 -5.52 -4.45 -1.24
CA PHE A 59 -6.97 -4.54 -1.05
C PHE A 59 -7.48 -3.54 -0.02
N SER A 60 -8.74 -3.11 -0.20
CA SER A 60 -9.47 -2.49 0.89
C SER A 60 -9.75 -3.52 1.98
N GLU A 61 -9.85 -3.06 3.23
CA GLU A 61 -10.10 -3.95 4.36
C GLU A 61 -11.45 -4.67 4.23
N THR A 62 -12.45 -4.03 3.59
CA THR A 62 -13.75 -4.64 3.27
C THR A 62 -13.59 -5.88 2.38
N VAL A 63 -12.83 -5.75 1.29
CA VAL A 63 -12.57 -6.88 0.36
C VAL A 63 -11.78 -7.98 1.06
N LEU A 64 -10.77 -7.60 1.84
CA LEU A 64 -9.96 -8.56 2.59
C LEU A 64 -10.80 -9.34 3.61
N TRP A 65 -11.73 -8.66 4.29
CA TRP A 65 -12.66 -9.29 5.22
C TRP A 65 -13.57 -10.31 4.54
N GLU A 66 -14.07 -10.01 3.34
CA GLU A 66 -14.89 -10.96 2.57
C GLU A 66 -14.10 -12.23 2.20
N TYR A 67 -12.84 -12.11 1.80
CA TYR A 67 -11.99 -13.27 1.55
C TYR A 67 -11.70 -14.08 2.80
N VAL A 68 -11.47 -13.41 3.94
CA VAL A 68 -11.26 -14.09 5.23
C VAL A 68 -12.52 -14.84 5.65
N LEU A 69 -13.71 -14.25 5.47
CA LEU A 69 -14.98 -14.95 5.69
C LEU A 69 -15.16 -16.14 4.75
N LYS A 70 -14.87 -15.97 3.44
CA LYS A 70 -14.93 -17.05 2.44
C LYS A 70 -14.04 -18.23 2.87
N TRP A 71 -12.81 -17.95 3.29
CA TRP A 71 -11.88 -18.96 3.80
C TRP A 71 -12.39 -19.60 5.10
N GLY A 72 -12.85 -18.80 6.06
CA GLY A 72 -13.36 -19.30 7.35
C GLY A 72 -14.57 -20.22 7.18
N ILE A 73 -15.57 -19.80 6.40
CA ILE A 73 -16.78 -20.59 6.14
C ILE A 73 -16.44 -21.94 5.50
N ALA A 74 -15.53 -21.97 4.53
CA ALA A 74 -15.10 -23.21 3.89
C ALA A 74 -14.32 -24.14 4.83
N ASN A 75 -13.65 -23.58 5.85
CA ASN A 75 -12.87 -24.33 6.85
C ASN A 75 -13.61 -24.55 8.17
N THR A 76 -14.91 -24.22 8.24
CA THR A 76 -15.77 -24.53 9.39
C THR A 76 -16.89 -25.49 8.94
N PRO A 77 -16.86 -26.77 9.38
CA PRO A 77 -17.87 -27.75 8.98
C PRO A 77 -19.30 -27.30 9.30
N GLY A 78 -20.21 -27.43 8.33
CA GLY A 78 -21.65 -27.16 8.52
C GLY A 78 -22.11 -25.72 8.23
N LEU A 79 -21.21 -24.83 7.80
CA LEU A 79 -21.54 -23.42 7.49
C LEU A 79 -21.94 -23.13 6.04
N GLU A 80 -22.11 -24.16 5.21
CA GLU A 80 -22.51 -24.02 3.79
C GLU A 80 -23.94 -23.48 3.61
N ARG A 81 -24.72 -23.41 4.69
CA ARG A 81 -26.07 -22.84 4.72
C ARG A 81 -26.07 -21.32 4.84
N ARG A 82 -27.20 -20.68 4.53
CA ARG A 82 -27.34 -19.22 4.65
C ARG A 82 -27.15 -18.76 6.09
N ILE A 83 -26.57 -17.57 6.27
CA ILE A 83 -26.23 -16.98 7.57
C ILE A 83 -27.46 -16.86 8.50
N GLU A 84 -28.66 -16.63 7.96
CA GLU A 84 -29.89 -16.51 8.77
C GLU A 84 -30.28 -17.83 9.44
N GLN A 85 -29.71 -18.94 9.00
CA GLN A 85 -29.95 -20.29 9.52
C GLN A 85 -28.88 -20.73 10.54
N TRP A 86 -27.91 -19.87 10.83
CA TRP A 86 -26.80 -20.21 11.72
C TRP A 86 -27.21 -20.16 13.19
N SER A 87 -26.86 -21.20 13.94
CA SER A 87 -27.04 -21.24 15.39
C SER A 87 -25.93 -20.49 16.11
N PRO A 88 -26.07 -20.17 17.41
CA PRO A 88 -24.97 -19.61 18.21
C PRO A 88 -23.69 -20.46 18.19
N GLU A 89 -23.83 -21.79 18.11
CA GLU A 89 -22.71 -22.73 18.02
C GLU A 89 -21.96 -22.62 16.69
N ASP A 90 -22.66 -22.34 15.59
CA ASP A 90 -22.05 -22.09 14.28
C ASP A 90 -21.16 -20.84 14.31
N PHE A 91 -21.66 -19.75 14.89
CA PHE A 91 -20.87 -18.53 15.06
C PHE A 91 -19.65 -18.79 15.96
N THR A 92 -19.82 -19.59 17.01
CA THR A 92 -18.71 -19.99 17.90
C THR A 92 -17.68 -20.85 17.15
N ALA A 93 -18.12 -21.74 16.25
CA ALA A 93 -17.23 -22.55 15.45
C ALA A 93 -16.45 -21.69 14.43
N LEU A 94 -17.11 -20.73 13.79
CA LEU A 94 -16.46 -19.80 12.87
C LEU A 94 -15.46 -18.88 13.60
N GLU A 95 -15.83 -18.38 14.77
CA GLU A 95 -14.94 -17.59 15.62
C GLU A 95 -13.64 -18.35 15.90
N ARG A 96 -13.73 -19.62 16.30
CA ARG A 96 -12.55 -20.45 16.55
C ARG A 96 -11.67 -20.62 15.30
N THR A 97 -12.28 -20.81 14.13
CA THR A 97 -11.55 -20.92 12.86
C THR A 97 -10.86 -19.60 12.49
N LEU A 98 -11.51 -18.46 12.72
CA LEU A 98 -10.99 -17.13 12.32
C LEU A 98 -10.24 -16.40 13.44
N HIS A 99 -10.15 -16.98 14.64
CA HIS A 99 -9.63 -16.33 15.84
C HIS A 99 -8.27 -15.67 15.63
N ARG A 100 -7.36 -16.33 14.90
CA ARG A 100 -6.01 -15.82 14.62
C ARG A 100 -5.98 -14.80 13.48
N CYS A 101 -6.97 -14.82 12.60
CA CYS A 101 -7.06 -13.92 11.44
C CYS A 101 -7.67 -12.56 11.82
N ILE A 102 -8.69 -12.55 12.69
CA ILE A 102 -9.45 -11.34 13.10
C ILE A 102 -8.54 -10.19 13.55
N PRO A 103 -7.49 -10.39 14.37
CA PRO A 103 -6.61 -9.30 14.81
C PRO A 103 -5.86 -8.59 13.68
N TYR A 104 -5.76 -9.19 12.50
CA TYR A 104 -5.04 -8.62 11.34
C TYR A 104 -5.95 -7.85 10.37
N ILE A 105 -7.25 -7.77 10.67
CA ILE A 105 -8.22 -6.97 9.92
C ILE A 105 -8.32 -5.59 10.55
N ARG A 106 -8.13 -4.55 9.75
CA ARG A 106 -8.06 -3.17 10.22
C ARG A 106 -9.45 -2.54 10.15
N PHE A 107 -10.39 -3.04 10.96
CA PHE A 107 -11.80 -2.63 10.95
C PHE A 107 -12.01 -1.10 11.03
N PHE A 108 -11.13 -0.38 11.72
CA PHE A 108 -11.16 1.09 11.84
C PHE A 108 -10.88 1.84 10.53
N GLN A 109 -10.45 1.15 9.48
CA GLN A 109 -10.26 1.72 8.13
C GLN A 109 -11.46 1.49 7.22
N MET A 110 -12.45 0.72 7.68
CA MET A 110 -13.73 0.59 6.98
C MET A 110 -14.58 1.82 7.31
N SER A 111 -15.36 2.29 6.34
CA SER A 111 -16.40 3.28 6.61
C SER A 111 -17.53 2.69 7.46
N HIS A 112 -18.33 3.55 8.08
CA HIS A 112 -19.53 3.14 8.82
C HIS A 112 -20.45 2.26 7.95
N SER A 113 -20.66 2.64 6.69
CA SER A 113 -21.51 1.87 5.77
C SER A 113 -20.94 0.50 5.46
N GLU A 114 -19.63 0.38 5.29
CA GLU A 114 -18.97 -0.89 5.00
C GLU A 114 -19.03 -1.82 6.21
N PHE A 115 -18.75 -1.29 7.41
CA PHE A 115 -18.86 -2.06 8.65
C PHE A 115 -20.28 -2.62 8.84
N TYR A 116 -21.31 -1.77 8.74
CA TYR A 116 -22.70 -2.21 8.91
C TYR A 116 -23.14 -3.24 7.88
N LYS A 117 -22.66 -3.13 6.64
CA LYS A 117 -23.07 -4.04 5.59
C LYS A 117 -22.32 -5.38 5.61
N HIS A 118 -21.01 -5.36 5.87
CA HIS A 118 -20.13 -6.52 5.66
C HIS A 118 -19.64 -7.16 6.98
N VAL A 119 -19.54 -6.40 8.07
CA VAL A 119 -19.00 -6.89 9.35
C VAL A 119 -20.09 -7.15 10.38
N GLN A 120 -21.07 -6.25 10.49
CA GLN A 120 -22.16 -6.35 11.48
C GLN A 120 -22.94 -7.68 11.43
N PRO A 121 -23.23 -8.29 10.26
CA PRO A 121 -23.90 -9.61 10.20
C PRO A 121 -23.12 -10.72 10.93
N PHE A 122 -21.79 -10.58 11.01
CA PHE A 122 -20.88 -11.53 11.64
C PHE A 122 -20.36 -11.05 12.99
N SER A 123 -20.89 -9.95 13.54
CA SER A 123 -20.41 -9.33 14.80
C SER A 123 -20.23 -10.28 15.98
N LYS A 124 -20.99 -11.39 16.03
CA LYS A 124 -20.89 -12.45 17.05
C LYS A 124 -19.54 -13.17 17.08
N ILE A 125 -18.77 -13.13 15.99
CA ILE A 125 -17.44 -13.75 15.94
C ILE A 125 -16.33 -12.80 16.38
N LEU A 126 -16.64 -11.52 16.59
CA LEU A 126 -15.66 -10.54 17.02
C LEU A 126 -15.57 -10.55 18.56
N PRO A 127 -14.35 -10.39 19.12
CA PRO A 127 -14.19 -10.13 20.55
C PRO A 127 -15.04 -8.93 21.00
N GLU A 128 -15.73 -9.05 22.13
CA GLU A 128 -16.68 -8.04 22.63
C GLU A 128 -16.01 -6.66 22.81
N ASN A 129 -14.78 -6.63 23.31
CA ASN A 129 -14.00 -5.42 23.44
C ASN A 129 -13.69 -4.77 22.08
N LEU A 130 -13.35 -5.57 21.07
CA LEU A 130 -13.11 -5.08 19.71
C LEU A 130 -14.38 -4.51 19.09
N LEU A 131 -15.50 -5.23 19.20
CA LEU A 131 -16.80 -4.77 18.69
C LEU A 131 -17.22 -3.45 19.32
N ASN A 132 -17.14 -3.33 20.64
CA ASN A 132 -17.49 -2.11 21.37
C ASN A 132 -16.61 -0.92 20.94
N ASN A 133 -15.30 -1.14 20.74
CA ASN A 133 -14.38 -0.11 20.26
C ASN A 133 -14.70 0.34 18.84
N ILE A 134 -15.03 -0.58 17.93
CA ILE A 134 -15.42 -0.26 16.55
C ILE A 134 -16.74 0.54 16.54
N MET A 135 -17.73 0.10 17.32
CA MET A 135 -19.00 0.81 17.44
C MET A 135 -18.82 2.23 18.00
N HIS A 136 -18.00 2.40 19.04
CA HIS A 136 -17.69 3.72 19.59
C HIS A 136 -16.99 4.62 18.57
N TYR A 137 -16.01 4.07 17.82
CA TYR A 137 -15.32 4.81 16.76
C TYR A 137 -16.30 5.34 15.72
N HIS A 138 -17.22 4.51 15.24
CA HIS A 138 -18.21 4.91 14.25
C HIS A 138 -19.26 5.91 14.76
N GLN A 139 -19.40 6.08 16.08
CA GLN A 139 -20.31 7.05 16.69
C GLN A 139 -19.64 8.39 17.00
N THR A 140 -18.34 8.37 17.35
CA THR A 140 -17.65 9.53 17.92
C THR A 140 -16.49 10.05 17.08
N ASP A 141 -16.04 9.26 16.09
CA ASP A 141 -14.81 9.46 15.31
C ASP A 141 -13.55 9.55 16.21
N CYS A 142 -13.63 9.04 17.45
CA CYS A 142 -12.57 9.04 18.44
C CYS A 142 -12.06 7.63 18.70
N LEU A 143 -10.74 7.46 18.62
CA LEU A 143 -10.04 6.22 18.94
C LEU A 143 -9.45 6.33 20.35
N TYR A 144 -9.88 5.46 21.27
CA TYR A 144 -9.12 5.25 22.50
C TYR A 144 -7.76 4.64 22.12
N SER A 145 -6.70 5.03 22.83
CA SER A 145 -5.29 4.65 22.61
C SER A 145 -5.06 3.12 22.59
N ILE A 146 -5.45 2.48 21.50
CA ILE A 146 -5.21 1.08 21.17
C ILE A 146 -4.11 1.09 20.12
N MET A 147 -3.19 0.13 20.16
CA MET A 147 -2.20 -0.09 19.10
C MET A 147 -2.93 -0.50 17.81
N LEU A 148 -3.39 0.50 17.07
CA LEU A 148 -4.06 0.31 15.80
C LEU A 148 -3.04 -0.08 14.74
N LEU A 149 -3.34 -1.13 13.98
CA LEU A 149 -2.59 -1.43 12.78
C LEU A 149 -2.69 -0.23 11.82
N THR A 150 -1.55 0.20 11.30
CA THR A 150 -1.48 1.29 10.32
C THR A 150 -2.25 0.95 9.05
N PRO A 151 -2.81 1.94 8.34
CA PRO A 151 -3.42 1.71 7.03
C PRO A 151 -2.58 0.88 6.09
N ARG A 152 -3.20 -0.13 5.46
CA ARG A 152 -2.54 -0.83 4.37
C ARG A 152 -2.33 0.16 3.23
N ASN A 153 -1.10 0.23 2.76
CA ASN A 153 -0.73 1.07 1.65
C ASN A 153 -0.31 0.14 0.53
N PRO A 154 -1.14 -0.06 -0.52
CA PRO A 154 -0.84 -0.99 -1.60
C PRO A 154 0.60 -0.87 -2.03
N ALA A 155 1.29 -2.00 -2.25
CA ALA A 155 2.53 -1.99 -3.01
C ALA A 155 2.22 -1.33 -4.35
N ILE A 156 2.51 -0.04 -4.47
CA ILE A 156 2.19 0.73 -5.67
C ILE A 156 2.98 0.06 -6.78
N ARG A 157 2.29 -0.50 -7.78
CA ARG A 157 2.89 -0.83 -9.07
C ARG A 157 3.35 0.47 -9.71
N ILE A 158 4.52 0.93 -9.31
CA ILE A 158 5.21 1.98 -10.04
C ILE A 158 5.84 1.29 -11.24
N ASN A 159 5.09 1.21 -12.34
CA ASN A 159 5.74 1.08 -13.63
C ASN A 159 6.46 2.41 -13.87
N SER A 160 7.74 2.46 -13.51
CA SER A 160 8.59 3.58 -13.82
C SER A 160 9.21 3.32 -15.20
N SER A 161 8.78 4.09 -16.20
CA SER A 161 9.61 4.24 -17.40
C SER A 161 10.68 5.28 -17.08
N VAL A 162 11.96 4.92 -17.26
CA VAL A 162 13.03 5.92 -17.29
C VAL A 162 12.73 6.87 -18.44
N ILE A 163 12.33 8.11 -18.13
CA ILE A 163 12.01 9.09 -19.18
C ILE A 163 13.31 9.71 -19.72
N ILE A 164 14.34 9.79 -18.87
CA ILE A 164 15.59 10.48 -19.22
C ILE A 164 16.73 9.47 -19.34
N ASN A 165 16.98 9.06 -20.59
CA ASN A 165 18.29 8.64 -21.05
C ASN A 165 18.95 9.91 -21.65
N PRO A 166 20.25 10.21 -21.42
CA PRO A 166 20.94 11.43 -21.87
C PRO A 166 20.97 11.68 -23.40
N LYS A 167 20.15 10.98 -24.19
CA LYS A 167 19.96 11.14 -25.63
C LYS A 167 18.56 11.61 -26.06
N CYS A 168 17.66 11.95 -25.14
CA CYS A 168 16.29 12.34 -25.47
C CYS A 168 16.11 13.87 -25.49
N GLY A 169 16.15 14.46 -26.68
CA GLY A 169 15.89 15.89 -26.94
C GLY A 169 14.42 16.33 -26.80
N TRP A 170 13.71 15.85 -25.76
CA TRP A 170 12.27 16.08 -25.55
C TRP A 170 11.94 17.09 -24.46
N LEU A 171 12.93 17.63 -23.73
CA LEU A 171 12.70 18.74 -22.79
C LEU A 171 12.56 20.05 -23.58
N SER A 172 11.34 20.30 -24.08
CA SER A 172 10.95 21.65 -24.47
C SER A 172 10.96 22.54 -23.23
N PHE A 173 11.62 23.68 -23.34
CA PHE A 173 11.99 24.70 -22.34
C PHE A 173 10.91 25.24 -21.36
N SER A 174 9.73 24.65 -21.22
CA SER A 174 8.62 25.34 -20.53
C SER A 174 7.39 24.49 -20.18
N ARG A 175 7.44 23.14 -20.15
CA ARG A 175 6.24 22.34 -19.84
C ARG A 175 6.52 21.19 -18.87
N GLY A 176 6.16 21.41 -17.60
CA GLY A 176 5.97 20.31 -16.65
C GLY A 176 4.70 19.51 -16.99
N SER A 177 4.77 18.18 -16.87
CA SER A 177 3.59 17.32 -17.01
C SER A 177 2.91 17.10 -15.66
N LYS A 178 1.57 17.22 -15.64
CA LYS A 178 0.72 16.86 -14.48
C LYS A 178 1.07 15.43 -14.03
N GLY A 179 1.44 15.26 -12.75
CA GLY A 179 1.64 13.95 -12.13
C GLY A 179 3.09 13.46 -12.01
N CYS A 180 4.09 14.29 -12.31
CA CYS A 180 5.50 13.90 -12.11
C CYS A 180 6.01 14.26 -10.71
N PHE A 181 6.93 13.45 -10.17
CA PHE A 181 7.49 13.58 -8.82
C PHE A 181 8.92 13.04 -8.74
N ILE A 182 9.61 13.54 -7.73
CA ILE A 182 10.87 13.13 -7.07
C ILE A 182 11.02 11.68 -6.67
N PHE A 183 11.92 10.88 -7.24
CA PHE A 183 12.44 9.72 -6.50
C PHE A 183 13.98 9.67 -6.52
N SER A 184 14.58 9.39 -5.38
CA SER A 184 15.98 9.02 -5.25
C SER A 184 16.05 7.76 -4.38
N LEU A 185 16.87 6.79 -4.79
CA LEU A 185 17.14 5.55 -4.05
C LEU A 185 18.10 5.79 -2.87
N GLY A 186 17.73 6.68 -1.95
CA GLY A 186 18.48 7.00 -0.72
C GLY A 186 17.57 7.43 0.44
N THR A 187 18.11 7.47 1.66
CA THR A 187 17.35 7.72 2.91
C THR A 187 16.79 9.15 3.06
N ASP A 188 17.17 10.05 2.16
CA ASP A 188 17.00 11.50 2.37
C ASP A 188 15.92 12.13 1.48
N ALA A 189 15.34 11.40 0.52
CA ALA A 189 14.30 11.90 -0.36
C ALA A 189 12.88 11.64 0.19
N LYS A 190 11.94 12.50 -0.19
CA LYS A 190 10.51 12.40 0.18
C LYS A 190 9.64 12.56 -1.07
N TYR A 191 8.50 11.88 -1.07
CA TYR A 191 7.45 12.17 -2.04
C TYR A 191 6.84 13.55 -1.72
N GLY A 192 6.54 14.32 -2.76
CA GLY A 192 5.91 15.64 -2.66
C GLY A 192 4.75 15.76 -3.63
N TYR A 193 3.68 16.41 -3.18
CA TYR A 193 2.54 16.79 -4.02
C TYR A 193 2.68 18.24 -4.48
N ILE A 194 2.60 18.48 -5.78
CA ILE A 194 2.61 19.82 -6.39
C ILE A 194 1.32 20.54 -6.02
N LEU A 195 1.42 21.82 -5.63
CA LEU A 195 0.25 22.66 -5.42
C LEU A 195 -0.45 22.94 -6.76
N SER A 196 -1.78 22.83 -6.78
CA SER A 196 -2.60 22.81 -8.01
C SER A 196 -2.46 24.06 -8.89
N ASP A 197 -2.04 25.18 -8.33
CA ASP A 197 -1.82 26.47 -8.98
C ASP A 197 -0.43 26.63 -9.60
N GLN A 198 0.50 25.71 -9.35
CA GLN A 198 1.91 25.77 -9.81
C GLN A 198 2.25 24.66 -10.82
N ILE A 199 1.24 24.06 -11.44
CA ILE A 199 1.40 22.79 -12.16
C ILE A 199 2.25 22.89 -13.43
N ASP A 200 2.24 24.04 -14.09
CA ASP A 200 3.00 24.29 -15.33
C ASP A 200 4.50 24.46 -15.06
N SER A 201 4.87 24.70 -13.80
CA SER A 201 6.26 24.80 -13.33
C SER A 201 6.66 23.62 -12.44
N ALA A 202 5.90 22.52 -12.45
CA ALA A 202 6.14 21.35 -11.62
C ALA A 202 7.55 20.76 -11.78
N ILE A 203 7.98 20.64 -13.05
CA ILE A 203 9.31 20.17 -13.47
C ILE A 203 9.68 20.90 -14.76
N TYR A 204 10.88 21.44 -14.85
CA TYR A 204 11.44 21.97 -16.09
C TYR A 204 12.96 21.79 -16.11
N ASP A 205 13.57 21.83 -17.30
CA ASP A 205 15.03 21.76 -17.42
C ASP A 205 15.61 23.16 -17.54
N HIS A 206 16.40 23.57 -16.55
CA HIS A 206 17.02 24.90 -16.52
C HIS A 206 18.30 24.90 -17.38
N PRO A 207 18.45 25.85 -18.33
CA PRO A 207 19.56 25.84 -19.29
C PRO A 207 20.96 25.79 -18.67
N GLU A 208 21.13 26.31 -17.46
CA GLU A 208 22.42 26.32 -16.74
C GLU A 208 22.46 25.36 -15.53
N GLY A 209 21.34 24.70 -15.23
CA GLY A 209 21.07 24.12 -13.91
C GLY A 209 20.36 22.78 -13.91
N GLY A 210 20.14 22.17 -15.08
CA GLY A 210 19.56 20.84 -15.19
C GLY A 210 18.11 20.77 -14.69
N PRO A 211 17.61 19.57 -14.37
CA PRO A 211 16.23 19.37 -13.95
C PRO A 211 15.91 20.13 -12.66
N CYS A 212 14.92 21.00 -12.75
CA CYS A 212 14.38 21.82 -11.68
C CYS A 212 12.96 21.39 -11.35
N PHE A 213 12.60 21.50 -10.07
CA PHE A 213 11.28 21.12 -9.56
C PHE A 213 10.61 22.32 -8.87
N GLY A 214 9.42 22.71 -9.34
CA GLY A 214 8.77 23.99 -9.02
C GLY A 214 9.29 25.16 -9.87
N SER A 215 8.65 26.34 -9.82
CA SER A 215 9.06 27.60 -10.51
C SER A 215 10.36 28.22 -9.95
N GLY A 216 11.15 27.40 -9.27
CA GLY A 216 12.43 27.69 -8.64
C GLY A 216 12.36 27.62 -7.11
N PRO A 217 13.33 27.00 -6.42
CA PRO A 217 14.05 25.75 -6.63
C PRO A 217 13.74 24.79 -5.45
N ASP A 218 12.66 24.01 -5.52
CA ASP A 218 12.38 23.05 -4.44
C ASP A 218 13.39 21.89 -4.44
N LEU A 219 13.89 21.55 -5.63
CA LEU A 219 15.14 20.86 -5.84
C LEU A 219 15.82 21.42 -7.11
N TYR A 220 17.06 21.86 -6.97
CA TYR A 220 17.92 22.33 -8.06
C TYR A 220 19.25 21.58 -8.02
N VAL A 221 19.83 21.26 -9.18
CA VAL A 221 21.06 20.45 -9.27
C VAL A 221 22.01 21.04 -10.31
N SER A 222 23.07 21.74 -9.90
CA SER A 222 24.07 22.27 -10.83
C SER A 222 24.79 21.15 -11.59
N LEU A 223 24.74 21.19 -12.93
CA LEU A 223 25.45 20.26 -13.82
C LEU A 223 26.93 20.64 -14.07
N LYS A 224 27.42 21.72 -13.43
CA LYS A 224 28.82 22.12 -13.51
C LYS A 224 29.71 21.07 -12.85
N ARG A 225 30.54 20.40 -13.65
CA ARG A 225 31.34 19.21 -13.26
C ARG A 225 32.37 19.50 -12.17
N ASP A 226 32.75 20.75 -12.00
CA ASP A 226 33.71 21.25 -11.04
C ASP A 226 33.12 21.48 -9.64
N GLN A 227 31.80 21.71 -9.52
CA GLN A 227 31.10 21.88 -8.23
C GLN A 227 29.64 21.36 -8.29
N PRO A 228 29.41 20.04 -8.11
CA PRO A 228 28.07 19.47 -8.10
C PRO A 228 27.36 19.82 -6.79
N VAL A 229 26.71 20.99 -6.77
CA VAL A 229 25.92 21.49 -5.65
C VAL A 229 24.45 21.53 -6.05
N GLY A 230 23.62 20.90 -5.23
CA GLY A 230 22.18 21.04 -5.28
C GLY A 230 21.66 21.94 -4.16
N TYR A 231 20.48 22.53 -4.37
CA TYR A 231 19.82 23.40 -3.39
C TYR A 231 18.35 23.01 -3.25
N ARG A 232 17.81 23.17 -2.03
CA ARG A 232 16.40 22.93 -1.72
C ARG A 232 15.78 24.14 -1.01
N LEU A 233 14.66 24.62 -1.56
CA LEU A 233 13.68 25.49 -0.90
C LEU A 233 12.31 24.78 -0.79
N ASN A 234 11.34 25.34 -0.07
CA ASN A 234 10.00 24.73 0.08
C ASN A 234 8.93 25.74 -0.32
N ARG A 235 8.56 25.77 -1.60
CA ARG A 235 7.65 26.76 -2.18
C ARG A 235 6.51 26.15 -3.01
N CYS A 236 6.80 25.17 -3.85
CA CYS A 236 5.86 24.65 -4.85
C CYS A 236 5.25 23.29 -4.48
N TYR A 237 5.92 22.53 -3.61
CA TYR A 237 5.44 21.24 -3.10
C TYR A 237 4.89 21.39 -1.68
N LYS A 238 3.74 20.73 -1.39
CA LYS A 238 3.08 20.77 -0.07
C LYS A 238 3.97 20.24 1.07
N SER A 239 4.83 19.28 0.74
CA SER A 239 5.89 18.77 1.60
C SER A 239 7.20 18.81 0.83
N GLY A 240 8.28 19.26 1.49
CA GLY A 240 9.58 19.33 0.83
C GLY A 240 10.06 17.95 0.38
N VAL A 241 10.53 17.88 -0.87
CA VAL A 241 10.95 16.67 -1.58
C VAL A 241 12.27 16.06 -1.09
N PHE A 242 12.95 16.74 -0.15
CA PHE A 242 14.22 16.31 0.44
C PHE A 242 14.22 16.59 1.94
N ASN A 243 14.86 15.76 2.75
CA ASN A 243 14.87 15.90 4.21
C ASN A 243 15.72 17.07 4.69
N ARG A 244 16.91 17.25 4.10
CA ARG A 244 17.86 18.29 4.49
C ARG A 244 17.48 19.63 3.86
N GLN A 245 17.58 20.72 4.60
CA GLN A 245 17.47 22.08 4.05
C GLN A 245 18.86 22.58 3.64
N GLY A 246 18.92 23.44 2.62
CA GLY A 246 20.16 24.05 2.17
C GLY A 246 20.85 23.30 1.03
N SER A 247 22.18 23.42 0.96
CA SER A 247 22.97 22.84 -0.12
C SER A 247 23.35 21.38 0.13
N PHE A 248 23.46 20.59 -0.92
CA PHE A 248 23.89 19.20 -0.86
C PHE A 248 24.80 18.84 -2.04
N ARG A 249 25.63 17.80 -1.87
CA ARG A 249 26.44 17.24 -2.96
C ARG A 249 25.69 16.09 -3.61
N TRP A 250 25.87 15.93 -4.92
CA TRP A 250 25.23 14.87 -5.70
C TRP A 250 26.26 14.17 -6.62
N LYS A 251 25.91 12.96 -7.08
CA LYS A 251 26.79 12.12 -7.93
C LYS A 251 26.10 11.69 -9.22
N ASP A 252 24.82 11.36 -9.14
CA ASP A 252 24.00 10.92 -10.28
C ASP A 252 22.52 11.27 -10.03
N TRP A 253 21.69 11.24 -11.07
CA TRP A 253 20.24 11.44 -10.96
C TRP A 253 19.45 10.66 -12.01
N GLU A 254 18.25 10.22 -11.65
CA GLU A 254 17.29 9.56 -12.55
C GLU A 254 15.90 10.19 -12.33
N VAL A 255 15.12 10.36 -13.40
CA VAL A 255 13.75 10.88 -13.34
C VAL A 255 12.78 9.83 -13.88
N PHE A 256 11.75 9.57 -13.10
CA PHE A 256 10.71 8.58 -13.40
C PHE A 256 9.33 9.25 -13.52
N GLN A 257 8.48 8.72 -14.41
CA GLN A 257 7.04 8.96 -14.36
C GLN A 257 6.38 7.81 -13.61
N ILE A 258 5.41 8.08 -12.72
CA ILE A 258 4.39 7.05 -12.46
C ILE A 258 3.40 7.14 -13.59
N VAL A 259 3.24 6.05 -14.31
CA VAL A 259 2.07 5.84 -15.16
C VAL A 259 1.06 5.07 -14.32
N LYS A 260 -0.08 5.71 -13.98
CA LYS A 260 -1.19 4.99 -13.35
C LYS A 260 -1.73 4.00 -14.37
N ASN A 261 -1.64 2.71 -14.10
CA ASN A 261 -2.31 1.72 -14.94
C ASN A 261 -3.82 1.89 -14.74
N ILE A 262 -4.53 2.34 -15.78
CA ILE A 262 -5.99 2.52 -15.74
C ILE A 262 -6.72 1.19 -16.03
N ASN A 263 -5.97 0.11 -16.32
CA ASN A 263 -6.51 -1.21 -16.59
C ASN A 263 -6.13 -2.18 -15.47
N SER A 264 -6.92 -2.18 -14.40
CA SER A 264 -7.04 -3.26 -13.41
C SER A 264 -8.34 -3.07 -12.66
#